data_AF-A0A7H8XIL4-F1
#
_entry.id   AF-A0A7H8XIL4-F1
#
_cell.length_a   1.000
_cell.length_b   1.000
_cell.length_c   1.000
_cell.angle_alpha   90.00
_cell.angle_beta   90.00
_cell.angle_gamma   90.00
#
_symmetry.space_group_name_H-M   'P 1'
#
loop_
_entity.id
_entity.type
_entity.pdbx_description
1 polymer ?
#
loop_
_entity_poly.entity_id
_entity_poly.type
_entity_poly.pdbx_seq_one_letter_code
_entity_poly.pdbx_strand_id
1 'polypeptide(L)'
;MIPCLPTVRLTSIGASAPTISRRLWHSISSTLRMRCPGVASPAERYCTVRETHGSTVPRRQLGRLLTQLRESAHVSIDAAAGELDCSRQKLWRIERGLTSAKTPDVRMLCELYQATPDQARVLLGLAEVSRAEGWWHAHGSSVPSWFSLYVGLENAASGIRHYNAELVPGLLQTPGYATALFRHNRPELGEEERKKAVGFRLQRQGLLARRLPPAPELTVILSEAVLRRPVPGRAVMADQLRHLLAVGQRHNITVRVLPLAAGPPLAAEAGTFVLLDFPLSALGAPTEPPTVYVEGLTGALYLDQPAEIAAYERVWSGLDSLALGEGQSAELIDAIRGECYE
;
A
#
# COMPACT_ATOMS: atom_id res chain seq x y z
N MET A 1 -12.28 -39.27 54.45
CA MET A 1 -12.58 -37.93 54.97
C MET A 1 -12.40 -36.92 53.84
N ILE A 2 -13.53 -36.54 53.26
CA ILE A 2 -13.73 -35.47 52.27
C ILE A 2 -15.00 -34.78 52.77
N PRO A 3 -15.09 -33.44 52.89
CA PRO A 3 -16.37 -32.80 53.09
C PRO A 3 -16.96 -32.36 51.74
N CYS A 4 -18.23 -32.73 51.57
CA CYS A 4 -19.12 -32.46 50.45
C CYS A 4 -19.97 -31.19 50.69
N LEU A 5 -20.21 -30.43 49.60
CA LEU A 5 -21.49 -29.82 49.13
C LEU A 5 -22.17 -28.71 49.98
N PRO A 6 -23.03 -27.82 49.40
CA PRO A 6 -23.98 -28.14 48.31
C PRO A 6 -24.24 -27.11 47.19
N THR A 7 -24.84 -27.66 46.15
CA THR A 7 -25.56 -27.07 45.03
C THR A 7 -26.96 -26.60 45.46
N VAL A 8 -27.43 -25.43 45.00
CA VAL A 8 -28.88 -25.09 44.99
C VAL A 8 -29.28 -24.44 43.66
N ARG A 9 -30.48 -24.84 43.22
CA ARG A 9 -31.14 -24.69 41.93
C ARG A 9 -31.65 -23.28 41.61
N LEU A 10 -31.81 -23.05 40.30
CA LEU A 10 -32.67 -22.04 39.69
C LEU A 10 -34.16 -22.31 39.99
N THR A 11 -34.90 -21.26 40.33
CA THR A 11 -36.34 -21.14 40.06
C THR A 11 -36.64 -19.78 39.43
N SER A 12 -37.40 -19.84 38.34
CA SER A 12 -37.94 -18.74 37.58
C SER A 12 -39.04 -18.00 38.33
N ILE A 13 -38.97 -16.67 38.36
CA ILE A 13 -40.16 -15.81 38.48
C ILE A 13 -40.04 -14.73 37.41
N GLY A 14 -40.93 -14.79 36.43
CA GLY A 14 -41.11 -13.71 35.47
C GLY A 14 -41.95 -12.58 36.09
N ALA A 15 -41.70 -11.35 35.64
CA ALA A 15 -42.72 -10.38 35.23
C ALA A 15 -42.08 -9.00 35.01
N SER A 16 -42.47 -8.39 33.89
CA SER A 16 -42.63 -6.94 33.67
C SER A 16 -41.42 -6.00 33.77
N ALA A 17 -41.02 -5.46 32.60
CA ALA A 17 -40.41 -4.13 32.45
C ALA A 17 -41.36 -3.02 32.98
N PRO A 18 -40.88 -1.80 33.35
CA PRO A 18 -40.53 -0.81 32.33
C PRO A 18 -39.34 0.15 32.63
N THR A 19 -38.72 0.59 31.54
CA THR A 19 -38.14 1.91 31.22
C THR A 19 -37.93 2.92 32.36
N ILE A 20 -36.66 3.27 32.64
CA ILE A 20 -36.31 4.50 33.38
C ILE A 20 -35.58 5.49 32.46
N SER A 21 -36.14 6.70 32.52
CA SER A 21 -35.94 7.89 31.72
C SER A 21 -34.60 8.62 31.95
N ARG A 22 -34.08 9.23 30.87
CA ARG A 22 -33.11 10.34 30.86
C ARG A 22 -33.47 11.40 31.90
N ARG A 23 -32.68 11.58 32.96
CA ARG A 23 -32.60 12.83 33.79
C ARG A 23 -31.60 12.67 34.94
N LEU A 24 -30.30 12.68 34.63
CA LEU A 24 -29.24 13.01 35.60
C LEU A 24 -28.02 13.55 34.84
N TRP A 25 -28.18 14.69 34.18
CA TRP A 25 -27.09 15.41 33.49
C TRP A 25 -27.30 16.93 33.54
N HIS A 26 -27.75 17.49 34.66
CA HIS A 26 -27.70 18.95 34.88
C HIS A 26 -27.63 19.29 36.37
N SER A 27 -26.42 19.52 36.89
CA SER A 27 -26.18 20.48 37.96
C SER A 27 -24.68 20.79 38.02
N ILE A 28 -24.33 22.02 37.60
CA ILE A 28 -23.30 22.94 38.12
C ILE A 28 -23.09 23.99 37.02
N SER A 29 -23.65 25.18 37.25
CA SER A 29 -23.40 26.40 36.46
C SER A 29 -23.39 27.60 37.41
N SER A 30 -22.60 28.60 37.04
CA SER A 30 -22.24 29.84 37.75
C SER A 30 -21.14 29.64 38.81
N THR A 31 -19.96 30.26 38.72
CA THR A 31 -19.71 31.70 38.57
C THR A 31 -18.26 31.96 38.13
N LEU A 32 -18.02 32.68 37.03
CA LEU A 32 -17.08 33.82 36.92
C LEU A 32 -16.99 34.28 35.45
N ARG A 33 -17.44 35.51 35.19
CA ARG A 33 -17.29 36.22 33.92
C ARG A 33 -16.04 37.09 34.06
N MET A 34 -14.94 36.76 33.39
CA MET A 34 -13.87 37.72 33.09
C MET A 34 -13.65 37.75 31.58
N ARG A 35 -13.62 38.97 31.07
CA ARG A 35 -13.51 39.34 29.67
C ARG A 35 -12.06 39.78 29.47
N CYS A 36 -11.26 39.01 28.74
CA CYS A 36 -9.93 39.42 28.28
C CYS A 36 -9.97 39.62 26.76
N PRO A 37 -9.42 40.74 26.22
CA PRO A 37 -9.43 41.04 24.81
C PRO A 37 -8.27 40.32 24.07
N GLY A 38 -8.55 39.90 22.84
CA GLY A 38 -7.59 39.74 21.74
C GLY A 38 -6.27 39.02 22.03
N VAL A 39 -6.28 37.69 21.97
CA VAL A 39 -5.06 36.91 21.67
C VAL A 39 -5.40 36.01 20.48
N ALA A 40 -4.83 36.32 19.32
CA ALA A 40 -4.89 35.46 18.15
C ALA A 40 -4.27 34.09 18.50
N SER A 41 -4.97 33.02 18.10
CA SER A 41 -4.52 31.63 18.29
C SER A 41 -3.15 31.41 17.65
N PRO A 42 -2.17 30.80 18.35
CA PRO A 42 -0.84 30.51 17.81
C PRO A 42 -0.83 29.26 16.92
N ALA A 43 -1.72 29.21 15.92
CA ALA A 43 -1.89 28.08 15.02
C ALA A 43 -1.54 28.42 13.56
N GLU A 44 -0.53 29.25 13.32
CA GLU A 44 -0.09 29.60 11.96
C GLU A 44 1.44 29.75 11.88
N ARG A 45 2.17 28.68 12.22
CA ARG A 45 3.58 28.48 11.78
C ARG A 45 3.87 27.01 11.54
N TYR A 46 3.13 26.38 10.64
CA TYR A 46 3.67 25.21 9.94
C TYR A 46 4.38 25.73 8.69
N CYS A 47 5.70 25.56 8.67
CA CYS A 47 6.49 25.67 7.46
C CYS A 47 5.87 24.70 6.45
N THR A 48 5.20 25.24 5.43
CA THR A 48 4.63 24.44 4.34
C THR A 48 5.79 23.84 3.57
N VAL A 49 6.14 22.60 3.91
CA VAL A 49 7.09 21.80 3.13
C VAL A 49 6.47 21.64 1.74
N ARG A 50 7.02 22.34 0.75
CA ARG A 50 6.75 22.03 -0.65
C ARG A 50 7.26 20.61 -0.89
N GLU A 51 6.34 19.65 -1.05
CA GLU A 51 6.67 18.31 -1.49
C GLU A 51 7.35 18.40 -2.86
N THR A 52 8.56 17.86 -2.98
CA THR A 52 9.23 17.74 -4.27
C THR A 52 8.74 16.45 -4.93
N HIS A 53 7.81 16.61 -5.86
CA HIS A 53 7.21 15.55 -6.66
C HIS A 53 8.22 15.08 -7.73
N GLY A 54 8.44 13.79 -7.82
CA GLY A 54 9.48 13.16 -8.64
C GLY A 54 9.49 11.65 -8.37
N SER A 55 10.03 10.84 -9.26
CA SER A 55 9.98 9.37 -9.14
C SER A 55 10.55 8.86 -7.81
N THR A 56 9.80 8.00 -7.13
CA THR A 56 10.09 7.54 -5.75
C THR A 56 11.15 6.45 -5.69
N VAL A 57 11.20 5.55 -6.68
CA VAL A 57 12.15 4.42 -6.69
C VAL A 57 13.59 4.86 -7.01
N PRO A 58 13.87 5.63 -8.08
CA PRO A 58 15.22 6.11 -8.36
C PRO A 58 15.79 6.97 -7.22
N ARG A 59 14.90 7.70 -6.52
CA ARG A 59 15.23 8.51 -5.35
C ARG A 59 15.65 7.65 -4.15
N ARG A 60 14.96 6.53 -3.90
CA ARG A 60 15.31 5.56 -2.85
C ARG A 60 16.63 4.86 -3.17
N GLN A 61 16.81 4.42 -4.42
CA GLN A 61 18.05 3.84 -4.91
C GLN A 61 19.22 4.80 -4.73
N LEU A 62 19.05 6.07 -5.14
CA LEU A 62 20.04 7.13 -4.94
C LEU A 62 20.41 7.30 -3.47
N GLY A 63 19.41 7.46 -2.60
CA GLY A 63 19.63 7.65 -1.16
C GLY A 63 20.41 6.49 -0.55
N ARG A 64 20.01 5.25 -0.84
CA ARG A 64 20.66 4.03 -0.34
C ARG A 64 22.12 3.94 -0.79
N LEU A 65 22.39 4.16 -2.07
CA LEU A 65 23.76 4.12 -2.60
C LEU A 65 24.63 5.23 -2.02
N LEU A 66 24.07 6.44 -1.80
CA LEU A 66 24.77 7.53 -1.11
C LEU A 66 25.09 7.16 0.35
N THR A 67 24.16 6.55 1.09
CA THR A 67 24.40 6.07 2.46
C THR A 67 25.51 5.01 2.49
N GLN A 68 25.47 4.03 1.58
CA GLN A 68 26.48 2.98 1.50
C GLN A 68 27.87 3.54 1.22
N LEU A 69 27.99 4.49 0.28
CA LEU A 69 29.25 5.16 -0.02
C LEU A 69 29.75 6.00 1.16
N ARG A 70 28.86 6.77 1.81
CA ARG A 70 29.20 7.57 2.99
C ARG A 70 29.77 6.69 4.10
N GLU A 71 29.11 5.57 4.40
CA GLU A 71 29.53 4.63 5.43
C GLU A 71 30.85 3.95 5.09
N SER A 72 31.04 3.56 3.82
CA SER A 72 32.29 2.97 3.33
C SER A 72 33.46 3.94 3.37
N ALA A 73 33.21 5.23 3.14
CA ALA A 73 34.19 6.31 3.26
C ALA A 73 34.40 6.76 4.72
N HIS A 74 33.69 6.16 5.70
CA HIS A 74 33.70 6.52 7.11
C HIS A 74 33.37 8.01 7.39
N VAL A 75 32.56 8.61 6.52
CA VAL A 75 32.14 10.02 6.66
C VAL A 75 30.88 10.10 7.53
N SER A 76 30.88 10.99 8.52
CA SER A 76 29.68 11.23 9.33
C SER A 76 28.65 12.03 8.54
N ILE A 77 27.37 11.84 8.84
CA ILE A 77 26.30 12.62 8.20
C ILE A 77 26.44 14.12 8.49
N ASP A 78 26.97 14.50 9.65
CA ASP A 78 27.21 15.90 10.01
C ASP A 78 28.35 16.50 9.19
N ALA A 79 29.44 15.76 8.97
CA ALA A 79 30.55 16.19 8.13
C ALA A 79 30.12 16.37 6.67
N ALA A 80 29.38 15.40 6.13
CA ALA A 80 28.86 15.47 4.77
C ALA A 80 27.83 16.61 4.60
N ALA A 81 27.00 16.86 5.59
CA ALA A 81 26.06 17.99 5.57
C ALA A 81 26.79 19.34 5.61
N GLY A 82 27.88 19.44 6.37
CA GLY A 82 28.75 20.61 6.43
C GLY A 82 29.42 20.90 5.09
N GLU A 83 29.98 19.87 4.43
CA GLU A 83 30.58 20.02 3.09
C GLU A 83 29.54 20.42 2.04
N LEU A 84 28.30 19.94 2.18
CA LEU A 84 27.19 20.26 1.30
C LEU A 84 26.52 21.62 1.57
N ASP A 85 27.02 22.38 2.56
CA ASP A 85 26.43 23.61 3.07
C ASP A 85 24.91 23.47 3.29
N CYS A 86 24.52 22.40 3.99
CA CYS A 86 23.11 22.09 4.20
C CYS A 86 22.83 21.48 5.57
N SER A 87 21.55 21.44 5.96
CA SER A 87 21.20 20.87 7.26
C SER A 87 21.37 19.34 7.28
N ARG A 88 21.82 18.80 8.42
CA ARG A 88 21.84 17.35 8.69
C ARG A 88 20.53 16.68 8.32
N GLN A 89 19.40 17.33 8.63
CA GLN A 89 18.07 16.82 8.33
C GLN A 89 17.79 16.76 6.82
N LYS A 90 18.26 17.73 6.02
CA LYS A 90 18.14 17.69 4.55
C LYS A 90 18.94 16.51 3.98
N LEU A 91 20.21 16.36 4.38
CA LEU A 91 21.03 15.25 3.90
C LEU A 91 20.46 13.90 4.32
N TRP A 92 19.98 13.77 5.55
CA TRP A 92 19.28 12.57 6.01
C TRP A 92 18.06 12.23 5.16
N ARG A 93 17.25 13.24 4.78
CA ARG A 93 16.10 13.04 3.87
C ARG A 93 16.54 12.61 2.47
N ILE A 94 17.69 13.10 1.97
CA ILE A 94 18.25 12.66 0.68
C ILE A 94 18.68 11.19 0.77
N GLU A 95 19.45 10.84 1.79
CA GLU A 95 19.93 9.48 2.04
C GLU A 95 18.81 8.47 2.28
N ARG A 96 17.70 8.91 2.88
CA ARG A 96 16.49 8.09 3.03
C ARG A 96 15.57 8.08 1.80
N GLY A 97 15.95 8.76 0.72
CA GLY A 97 15.14 8.86 -0.49
C GLY A 97 13.80 9.58 -0.28
N LEU A 98 13.69 10.45 0.74
CA LEU A 98 12.48 11.20 1.07
C LEU A 98 12.38 12.53 0.30
N THR A 99 13.49 13.03 -0.27
CA THR A 99 13.52 14.25 -1.08
C THR A 99 14.45 14.08 -2.27
N SER A 100 14.18 14.76 -3.38
CA SER A 100 15.09 14.75 -4.54
C SER A 100 16.41 15.45 -4.20
N ALA A 101 17.54 14.93 -4.67
CA ALA A 101 18.85 15.56 -4.56
C ALA A 101 19.21 16.31 -5.84
N LYS A 102 19.89 17.46 -5.78
CA LYS A 102 20.37 18.18 -6.97
C LYS A 102 21.56 17.47 -7.59
N THR A 103 21.64 17.44 -8.92
CA THR A 103 22.76 16.80 -9.62
C THR A 103 24.12 17.38 -9.19
N PRO A 104 24.28 18.70 -8.96
CA PRO A 104 25.48 19.27 -8.32
C PRO A 104 25.73 18.73 -6.91
N ASP A 105 24.71 18.69 -6.05
CA ASP A 105 24.80 18.12 -4.69
C ASP A 105 25.29 16.66 -4.75
N VAL A 106 24.74 15.85 -5.66
CA VAL A 106 25.13 14.44 -5.83
C VAL A 106 26.57 14.31 -6.33
N ARG A 107 27.01 15.17 -7.25
CA ARG A 107 28.40 15.16 -7.74
C ARG A 107 29.39 15.42 -6.59
N MET A 108 29.10 16.42 -5.76
CA MET A 108 29.95 16.76 -4.63
C MET A 108 29.98 15.65 -3.57
N LEU A 109 28.83 15.00 -3.31
CA LEU A 109 28.79 13.83 -2.43
C LEU A 109 29.57 12.64 -3.01
N CYS A 110 29.57 12.44 -4.34
CA CYS A 110 30.38 11.39 -4.98
C CYS A 110 31.88 11.64 -4.76
N GLU A 111 32.33 12.90 -4.89
CA GLU A 111 33.72 13.29 -4.64
C GLU A 111 34.09 13.08 -3.16
N LEU A 112 33.25 13.58 -2.24
CA LEU A 112 33.46 13.44 -0.80
C LEU A 112 33.50 11.97 -0.35
N TYR A 113 32.65 11.12 -0.92
CA TYR A 113 32.58 9.70 -0.57
C TYR A 113 33.53 8.82 -1.39
N GLN A 114 34.41 9.43 -2.19
CA GLN A 114 35.40 8.71 -3.01
C GLN A 114 34.77 7.68 -3.96
N ALA A 115 33.62 8.02 -4.55
CA ALA A 115 32.94 7.17 -5.50
C ALA A 115 33.80 6.95 -6.75
N THR A 116 33.86 5.71 -7.23
CA THR A 116 34.47 5.38 -8.52
C THR A 116 33.72 6.09 -9.67
N PRO A 117 34.37 6.31 -10.83
CA PRO A 117 33.70 6.93 -11.99
C PRO A 117 32.40 6.22 -12.41
N ASP A 118 32.35 4.89 -12.26
CA ASP A 118 31.15 4.10 -12.57
C ASP A 118 30.03 4.33 -11.55
N GLN A 119 30.35 4.35 -10.26
CA GLN A 119 29.39 4.67 -9.19
C GLN A 119 28.84 6.10 -9.35
N ALA A 120 29.70 7.07 -9.63
CA ALA A 120 29.30 8.46 -9.86
C ALA A 120 28.35 8.57 -11.06
N ARG A 121 28.62 7.87 -12.16
CA ARG A 121 27.74 7.84 -13.35
C ARG A 121 26.34 7.31 -13.01
N VAL A 122 26.27 6.21 -12.25
CA VAL A 122 24.99 5.63 -11.80
C VAL A 122 24.23 6.61 -10.90
N LEU A 123 24.90 7.20 -9.90
CA LEU A 123 24.28 8.15 -8.97
C LEU A 123 23.75 9.40 -9.67
N LEU A 124 24.51 9.97 -10.61
CA LEU A 124 24.09 11.13 -11.39
C LEU A 124 22.88 10.79 -12.27
N GLY A 125 22.86 9.62 -12.92
CA GLY A 125 21.71 9.14 -13.68
C GLY A 125 20.47 8.96 -12.81
N LEU A 126 20.61 8.37 -11.61
CA LEU A 126 19.52 8.24 -10.65
C LEU A 126 19.00 9.60 -10.18
N ALA A 127 19.89 10.58 -9.97
CA ALA A 127 19.51 11.94 -9.59
C ALA A 127 18.69 12.64 -10.68
N GLU A 128 19.03 12.43 -11.95
CA GLU A 128 18.27 12.95 -13.09
C GLU A 128 16.89 12.29 -13.19
N VAL A 129 16.83 10.95 -13.17
CA VAL A 129 15.55 10.22 -13.30
C VAL A 129 14.65 10.43 -12.07
N SER A 130 15.21 10.63 -10.87
CA SER A 130 14.44 10.91 -9.64
C SER A 130 13.64 12.22 -9.70
N ARG A 131 14.03 13.14 -10.60
CA ARG A 131 13.30 14.39 -10.84
C ARG A 131 12.15 14.23 -11.82
N ALA A 132 12.13 13.18 -12.63
CA ALA A 132 11.03 12.94 -13.54
C ALA A 132 9.76 12.67 -12.73
N GLU A 133 8.72 13.47 -12.94
CA GLU A 133 7.43 13.26 -12.30
C GLU A 133 6.76 12.02 -12.91
N GLY A 134 6.45 11.03 -12.06
CA GLY A 134 5.56 9.94 -12.45
C GLY A 134 4.19 10.47 -12.88
N TRP A 135 3.55 9.80 -13.85
CA TRP A 135 2.26 10.21 -14.41
C TRP A 135 1.15 10.37 -13.35
N TRP A 136 1.26 9.67 -12.22
CA TRP A 136 0.31 9.74 -11.11
C TRP A 136 0.31 11.09 -10.40
N HIS A 137 1.39 11.89 -10.51
CA HIS A 137 1.41 13.26 -10.00
C HIS A 137 0.46 14.20 -10.74
N ALA A 138 0.09 13.89 -11.99
CA ALA A 138 -0.94 14.62 -12.73
C ALA A 138 -2.33 14.55 -12.06
N HIS A 139 -2.55 13.57 -11.16
CA HIS A 139 -3.78 13.43 -10.38
C HIS A 139 -3.77 14.25 -9.07
N GLY A 140 -2.68 14.98 -8.78
CA GLY A 140 -2.59 15.94 -7.69
C GLY A 140 -2.91 15.36 -6.30
N SER A 141 -3.58 16.15 -5.46
CA SER A 141 -3.97 15.79 -4.08
C SER A 141 -5.02 14.68 -3.98
N SER A 142 -5.58 14.21 -5.10
CA SER A 142 -6.53 13.09 -5.12
C SER A 142 -5.87 11.75 -4.82
N VAL A 143 -4.54 11.67 -4.93
CA VAL A 143 -3.75 10.51 -4.55
C VAL A 143 -3.01 10.83 -3.24
N PRO A 144 -3.30 10.11 -2.14
CA PRO A 144 -2.54 10.30 -0.91
C PRO A 144 -1.04 10.09 -1.12
N SER A 145 -0.21 10.88 -0.46
CA SER A 145 1.26 10.81 -0.63
C SER A 145 1.83 9.43 -0.28
N TRP A 146 1.27 8.78 0.74
CA TRP A 146 1.60 7.39 1.08
C TRP A 146 1.25 6.39 -0.02
N PHE A 147 0.30 6.69 -0.91
CA PHE A 147 -0.05 5.83 -2.03
C PHE A 147 0.80 6.10 -3.26
N SER A 148 1.22 7.35 -3.46
CA SER A 148 2.14 7.75 -4.53
C SER A 148 3.45 6.97 -4.51
N LEU A 149 3.97 6.64 -3.32
CA LEU A 149 5.14 5.77 -3.16
C LEU A 149 4.88 4.36 -3.72
N TYR A 150 3.76 3.75 -3.34
CA TYR A 150 3.36 2.42 -3.83
C TYR A 150 3.23 2.42 -5.34
N VAL A 151 2.60 3.43 -5.95
CA VAL A 151 2.45 3.51 -7.42
C VAL A 151 3.82 3.54 -8.12
N GLY A 152 4.79 4.25 -7.55
CA GLY A 152 6.16 4.24 -8.08
C GLY A 152 6.85 2.88 -7.96
N LEU A 153 6.67 2.18 -6.83
CA LEU A 153 7.21 0.83 -6.62
C LEU A 153 6.51 -0.20 -7.54
N GLU A 154 5.19 -0.17 -7.62
CA GLU A 154 4.36 -0.98 -8.53
C GLU A 154 4.81 -0.78 -9.98
N ASN A 155 5.09 0.47 -10.38
CA ASN A 155 5.59 0.77 -11.72
C ASN A 155 7.05 0.32 -11.94
N ALA A 156 7.88 0.20 -10.92
CA ALA A 156 9.27 -0.27 -11.06
C ALA A 156 9.42 -1.79 -10.93
N ALA A 157 8.40 -2.48 -10.41
CA ALA A 157 8.43 -3.91 -10.17
C ALA A 157 8.56 -4.72 -11.48
N SER A 158 9.27 -5.85 -11.38
CA SER A 158 9.27 -6.92 -12.38
C SER A 158 8.35 -8.08 -11.98
N GLY A 159 8.08 -8.24 -10.68
CA GLY A 159 7.15 -9.23 -10.15
C GLY A 159 6.23 -8.60 -9.10
N ILE A 160 4.95 -8.94 -9.15
CA ILE A 160 3.93 -8.47 -8.23
C ILE A 160 3.14 -9.69 -7.76
N ARG A 161 3.20 -9.96 -6.46
CA ARG A 161 2.48 -11.05 -5.81
C ARG A 161 1.47 -10.46 -4.84
N HIS A 162 0.18 -10.63 -5.10
CA HIS A 162 -0.89 -9.98 -4.35
C HIS A 162 -1.82 -11.02 -3.73
N TYR A 163 -1.91 -11.03 -2.40
CA TYR A 163 -2.94 -11.78 -1.69
C TYR A 163 -4.03 -10.82 -1.22
N ASN A 164 -5.29 -11.08 -1.57
CA ASN A 164 -6.42 -10.28 -1.11
C ASN A 164 -7.57 -11.17 -0.64
N ALA A 165 -8.03 -10.92 0.58
CA ALA A 165 -9.12 -11.68 1.19
C ALA A 165 -10.50 -11.02 1.01
N GLU A 166 -10.53 -9.73 0.66
CA GLU A 166 -11.73 -8.91 0.82
C GLU A 166 -12.26 -8.32 -0.49
N LEU A 167 -11.37 -7.97 -1.42
CA LEU A 167 -11.72 -7.29 -2.66
C LEU A 167 -10.86 -7.77 -3.83
N VAL A 168 -11.37 -7.64 -5.05
CA VAL A 168 -10.55 -7.84 -6.26
C VAL A 168 -9.48 -6.74 -6.31
N PRO A 169 -8.19 -7.06 -6.52
CA PRO A 169 -7.12 -6.06 -6.62
C PRO A 169 -7.39 -5.01 -7.69
N GLY A 170 -7.03 -3.76 -7.40
CA GLY A 170 -7.27 -2.63 -8.31
C GLY A 170 -6.68 -2.81 -9.72
N LEU A 171 -5.61 -3.60 -9.86
CA LEU A 171 -5.00 -3.95 -11.15
C LEU A 171 -5.89 -4.86 -12.03
N LEU A 172 -6.86 -5.56 -11.43
CA LEU A 172 -7.76 -6.51 -12.10
C LEU A 172 -9.24 -6.08 -12.00
N GLN A 173 -9.54 -4.84 -11.60
CA GLN A 173 -10.92 -4.36 -11.48
C GLN A 173 -11.46 -3.85 -12.81
N THR A 174 -12.71 -4.17 -13.13
CA THR A 174 -13.46 -3.52 -14.20
C THR A 174 -13.85 -2.08 -13.81
N PRO A 175 -14.13 -1.19 -14.78
CA PRO A 175 -14.65 0.15 -14.50
C PRO A 175 -15.94 0.12 -13.66
N GLY A 176 -16.84 -0.83 -13.94
CA GLY A 176 -18.09 -1.02 -13.21
C GLY A 176 -17.84 -1.38 -11.75
N TYR A 177 -16.96 -2.36 -11.49
CA TYR A 177 -16.62 -2.78 -10.13
C TYR A 177 -15.97 -1.65 -9.35
N ALA A 178 -14.98 -0.97 -9.94
CA ALA A 178 -14.31 0.17 -9.30
C ALA A 178 -15.30 1.30 -8.95
N THR A 179 -16.21 1.62 -9.88
CA THR A 179 -17.23 2.66 -9.68
C THR A 179 -18.19 2.29 -8.55
N ALA A 180 -18.69 1.05 -8.54
CA ALA A 180 -19.60 0.56 -7.51
C ALA A 180 -18.95 0.56 -6.12
N LEU A 181 -17.67 0.17 -6.04
CA LEU A 181 -16.89 0.19 -4.82
C LEU A 181 -16.68 1.62 -4.28
N PHE A 182 -16.28 2.57 -5.14
CA PHE A 182 -16.13 3.97 -4.70
C PHE A 182 -17.47 4.59 -4.27
N ARG A 183 -18.59 4.25 -4.93
CA ARG A 183 -19.93 4.68 -4.49
C ARG A 183 -20.29 4.15 -3.11
N HIS A 184 -19.94 2.90 -2.82
CA HIS A 184 -20.29 2.25 -1.56
C HIS A 184 -19.37 2.68 -0.40
N ASN A 185 -18.06 2.68 -0.61
CA ASN A 185 -17.07 2.89 0.45
C ASN A 185 -16.78 4.38 0.71
N ARG A 186 -17.12 5.26 -0.22
CA ARG A 186 -16.90 6.71 -0.13
C ARG A 186 -18.12 7.47 -0.65
N PRO A 187 -19.30 7.32 -0.02
CA PRO A 187 -20.53 7.98 -0.45
C PRO A 187 -20.43 9.51 -0.47
N GLU A 188 -19.52 10.09 0.33
CA GLU A 188 -19.23 11.52 0.41
C GLU A 188 -18.51 12.09 -0.82
N LEU A 189 -17.85 11.25 -1.64
CA LEU A 189 -17.15 11.71 -2.84
C LEU A 189 -18.15 12.17 -3.91
N GLY A 190 -17.92 13.36 -4.47
CA GLY A 190 -18.67 13.86 -5.61
C GLY A 190 -18.49 12.99 -6.86
N GLU A 191 -19.43 13.07 -7.82
CA GLU A 191 -19.38 12.23 -9.03
C GLU A 191 -18.11 12.49 -9.88
N GLU A 192 -17.67 13.74 -9.98
CA GLU A 192 -16.46 14.08 -10.74
C GLU A 192 -15.17 13.59 -10.06
N GLU A 193 -15.08 13.68 -8.73
CA GLU A 193 -13.95 13.13 -7.97
C GLU A 193 -13.91 11.61 -8.06
N ARG A 194 -15.08 10.98 -8.03
CA ARG A 194 -15.23 9.53 -8.23
C ARG A 194 -14.76 9.11 -9.62
N LYS A 195 -15.17 9.81 -10.68
CA LYS A 195 -14.69 9.56 -12.05
C LYS A 195 -13.18 9.69 -12.14
N LYS A 196 -12.58 10.70 -11.50
CA LYS A 196 -11.11 10.85 -11.43
C LYS A 196 -10.46 9.66 -10.71
N ALA A 197 -11.00 9.22 -9.58
CA ALA A 197 -10.48 8.09 -8.82
C ALA A 197 -10.57 6.76 -9.60
N VAL A 198 -11.66 6.54 -10.33
CA VAL A 198 -11.82 5.40 -11.25
C VAL A 198 -10.83 5.52 -12.42
N GLY A 199 -10.73 6.70 -13.04
CA GLY A 199 -9.80 6.96 -14.14
C GLY A 199 -8.34 6.71 -13.74
N PHE A 200 -7.93 7.18 -12.56
CA PHE A 200 -6.62 6.89 -11.98
C PHE A 200 -6.38 5.38 -11.88
N ARG A 201 -7.35 4.65 -11.33
CA ARG A 201 -7.26 3.19 -11.15
C ARG A 201 -7.10 2.48 -12.49
N LEU A 202 -7.89 2.84 -13.49
CA LEU A 202 -7.82 2.26 -14.84
C LEU A 202 -6.51 2.62 -15.56
N GLN A 203 -6.03 3.85 -15.43
CA GLN A 203 -4.74 4.25 -15.98
C GLN A 203 -3.60 3.40 -15.40
N ARG A 204 -3.68 3.08 -14.10
CA ARG A 204 -2.69 2.23 -13.41
C ARG A 204 -2.62 0.81 -13.97
N GLN A 205 -3.75 0.26 -14.44
CA GLN A 205 -3.81 -1.07 -15.06
C GLN A 205 -3.01 -1.16 -16.36
N GLY A 206 -2.73 -0.03 -17.01
CA GLY A 206 -1.84 0.04 -18.18
C GLY A 206 -0.45 -0.56 -17.93
N LEU A 207 -0.02 -0.62 -16.67
CA LEU A 207 1.18 -1.33 -16.23
C LEU A 207 1.24 -2.77 -16.75
N LEU A 208 0.12 -3.49 -16.73
CA LEU A 208 0.07 -4.90 -17.13
C LEU A 208 0.13 -5.09 -18.65
N ALA A 209 0.09 -4.02 -19.44
CA ALA A 209 0.10 -4.07 -20.91
C ALA A 209 1.27 -3.30 -21.53
N ARG A 210 2.16 -2.70 -20.72
CA ARG A 210 3.32 -1.97 -21.21
C ARG A 210 4.31 -2.89 -21.92
N ARG A 211 5.06 -2.33 -22.88
CA ARG A 211 6.12 -3.05 -23.59
C ARG A 211 7.52 -2.77 -23.05
N LEU A 212 7.79 -1.53 -22.65
CA LEU A 212 9.11 -1.06 -22.22
C LEU A 212 8.98 -0.16 -20.96
N PRO A 213 9.64 -0.53 -19.84
CA PRO A 213 10.20 -1.86 -19.57
C PRO A 213 9.10 -2.95 -19.68
N PRO A 214 9.43 -4.25 -19.75
CA PRO A 214 8.44 -5.31 -19.83
C PRO A 214 7.36 -5.18 -18.75
N ALA A 215 6.14 -5.60 -19.07
CA ALA A 215 5.08 -5.72 -18.07
C ALA A 215 5.53 -6.66 -16.95
N PRO A 216 5.21 -6.37 -15.68
CA PRO A 216 5.56 -7.27 -14.59
C PRO A 216 4.77 -8.58 -14.69
N GLU A 217 5.36 -9.63 -14.13
CA GLU A 217 4.64 -10.85 -13.78
C GLU A 217 3.71 -10.55 -12.61
N LEU A 218 2.42 -10.78 -12.78
CA LEU A 218 1.40 -10.57 -11.74
C LEU A 218 0.84 -11.92 -11.30
N THR A 219 1.05 -12.29 -10.05
CA THR A 219 0.36 -13.43 -9.43
C THR A 219 -0.60 -12.92 -8.37
N VAL A 220 -1.87 -13.28 -8.51
CA VAL A 220 -2.91 -12.93 -7.54
C VAL A 220 -3.48 -14.20 -6.93
N ILE A 221 -3.49 -14.27 -5.60
CA ILE A 221 -4.25 -15.26 -4.84
C ILE A 221 -5.43 -14.55 -4.19
N LEU A 222 -6.64 -14.89 -4.62
CA LEU A 222 -7.89 -14.38 -4.06
C LEU A 222 -8.46 -15.40 -3.08
N SER A 223 -8.93 -14.95 -1.92
CA SER A 223 -9.86 -15.77 -1.14
C SER A 223 -11.13 -16.00 -1.94
N GLU A 224 -11.68 -17.22 -1.91
CA GLU A 224 -13.01 -17.52 -2.46
C GLU A 224 -14.09 -16.57 -1.90
N ALA A 225 -13.91 -16.05 -0.67
CA ALA A 225 -14.80 -15.04 -0.10
C ALA A 225 -14.93 -13.78 -0.98
N VAL A 226 -13.86 -13.36 -1.68
CA VAL A 226 -13.88 -12.22 -2.60
C VAL A 226 -14.85 -12.46 -3.75
N LEU A 227 -14.90 -13.70 -4.25
CA LEU A 227 -15.72 -14.09 -5.39
C LEU A 227 -17.19 -14.19 -5.03
N ARG A 228 -17.49 -14.59 -3.78
CA ARG A 228 -18.87 -14.75 -3.27
C ARG A 228 -19.45 -13.46 -2.68
N ARG A 229 -18.61 -12.48 -2.33
CA ARG A 229 -19.07 -11.24 -1.74
C ARG A 229 -19.62 -10.30 -2.80
N PRO A 230 -20.93 -9.96 -2.76
CA PRO A 230 -21.52 -9.07 -3.75
C PRO A 230 -21.01 -7.64 -3.59
N VAL A 231 -20.70 -7.01 -4.72
CA VAL A 231 -20.62 -5.55 -4.85
C VAL A 231 -21.97 -5.05 -5.37
N PRO A 232 -22.42 -3.81 -5.04
CA PRO A 232 -23.68 -3.29 -5.53
C PRO A 232 -23.83 -3.43 -7.07
N GLY A 233 -24.84 -4.20 -7.48
CA GLY A 233 -25.11 -4.57 -8.87
C GLY A 233 -24.62 -5.99 -9.20
N ARG A 234 -25.54 -6.97 -9.27
CA ARG A 234 -25.20 -8.37 -9.61
C ARG A 234 -24.47 -8.49 -10.95
N ALA A 235 -24.97 -7.79 -11.98
CA ALA A 235 -24.33 -7.75 -13.29
C ALA A 235 -22.89 -7.21 -13.23
N VAL A 236 -22.61 -6.22 -12.35
CA VAL A 236 -21.26 -5.68 -12.17
C VAL A 236 -20.31 -6.76 -11.65
N MET A 237 -20.76 -7.59 -10.73
CA MET A 237 -19.96 -8.69 -10.20
C MET A 237 -19.80 -9.82 -11.24
N ALA A 238 -20.85 -10.16 -11.99
CA ALA A 238 -20.74 -11.12 -13.11
C ALA A 238 -19.71 -10.65 -14.15
N ASP A 239 -19.74 -9.37 -14.53
CA ASP A 239 -18.77 -8.75 -15.44
C ASP A 239 -17.35 -8.80 -14.88
N GLN A 240 -17.20 -8.54 -13.57
CA GLN A 240 -15.92 -8.63 -12.88
C GLN A 240 -15.35 -10.05 -12.90
N LEU A 241 -16.16 -11.08 -12.65
CA LEU A 241 -15.71 -12.46 -12.67
C LEU A 241 -15.35 -12.91 -14.10
N ARG A 242 -16.12 -12.52 -15.12
CA ARG A 242 -15.74 -12.74 -16.53
C ARG A 242 -14.42 -12.06 -16.88
N HIS A 243 -14.20 -10.85 -16.37
CA HIS A 243 -12.96 -10.14 -16.57
C HIS A 243 -11.77 -10.89 -15.95
N LEU A 244 -11.89 -11.43 -14.73
CA LEU A 244 -10.85 -12.26 -14.11
C LEU A 244 -10.49 -13.48 -14.96
N LEU A 245 -11.49 -14.19 -15.48
CA LEU A 245 -11.27 -15.32 -16.38
C LEU A 245 -10.51 -14.90 -17.64
N ALA A 246 -10.86 -13.75 -18.23
CA ALA A 246 -10.22 -13.25 -19.43
C ALA A 246 -8.77 -12.79 -19.19
N VAL A 247 -8.49 -12.06 -18.10
CA VAL A 247 -7.12 -11.59 -17.81
C VAL A 247 -6.20 -12.73 -17.38
N GLY A 248 -6.73 -13.78 -16.76
CA GLY A 248 -5.97 -14.99 -16.40
C GLY A 248 -5.47 -15.79 -17.61
N GLN A 249 -5.91 -15.47 -18.83
CA GLN A 249 -5.38 -16.06 -20.07
C GLN A 249 -4.12 -15.34 -20.58
N ARG A 250 -3.68 -14.25 -19.93
CA ARG A 250 -2.50 -13.47 -20.36
C ARG A 250 -1.25 -14.11 -19.78
N HIS A 251 -0.19 -14.21 -20.58
CA HIS A 251 1.06 -14.89 -20.21
C HIS A 251 1.76 -14.35 -18.95
N ASN A 252 1.52 -13.09 -18.60
CA ASN A 252 2.15 -12.42 -17.46
C ASN A 252 1.21 -12.27 -16.25
N ILE A 253 0.05 -12.94 -16.26
CA ILE A 253 -0.97 -12.83 -15.20
C ILE A 253 -1.45 -14.21 -14.79
N THR A 254 -1.23 -14.54 -13.52
CA THR A 254 -1.74 -15.74 -12.86
C THR A 254 -2.82 -15.35 -11.85
N VAL A 255 -4.03 -15.88 -11.98
CA VAL A 255 -5.13 -15.69 -11.02
C VAL A 255 -5.48 -17.03 -10.40
N ARG A 256 -5.28 -17.14 -9.08
CA ARG A 256 -5.55 -18.34 -8.31
C ARG A 256 -6.51 -18.06 -7.16
N VAL A 257 -7.25 -19.08 -6.74
CA VAL A 257 -8.24 -18.99 -5.68
C VAL A 257 -7.82 -19.84 -4.50
N LEU A 258 -7.79 -19.24 -3.31
CA LEU A 258 -7.73 -19.94 -2.04
C LEU A 258 -9.15 -20.34 -1.63
N PRO A 259 -9.50 -21.63 -1.68
CA PRO A 259 -10.86 -22.09 -1.37
C PRO A 259 -11.14 -21.98 0.13
N LEU A 260 -12.39 -21.71 0.52
CA LEU A 260 -12.78 -21.62 1.93
C LEU A 260 -12.52 -22.93 2.68
N ALA A 261 -12.60 -24.06 1.97
CA ALA A 261 -12.34 -25.39 2.51
C ALA A 261 -10.88 -25.63 2.93
N ALA A 262 -9.92 -24.80 2.48
CA ALA A 262 -8.53 -24.87 2.93
C ALA A 262 -8.34 -24.44 4.40
N GLY A 263 -9.37 -23.87 5.03
CA GLY A 263 -9.28 -23.28 6.35
C GLY A 263 -8.54 -21.93 6.35
N PRO A 264 -8.39 -21.29 7.52
CA PRO A 264 -7.71 -20.01 7.62
C PRO A 264 -6.20 -20.17 7.31
N PRO A 265 -5.66 -19.48 6.29
CA PRO A 265 -4.22 -19.50 6.03
C PRO A 265 -3.47 -18.68 7.08
N LEU A 266 -2.14 -18.81 7.15
CA LEU A 266 -1.29 -17.88 7.94
C LEU A 266 -1.54 -16.41 7.55
N ALA A 267 -1.94 -16.15 6.31
CA ALA A 267 -2.29 -14.82 5.84
C ALA A 267 -3.52 -14.22 6.54
N ALA A 268 -4.33 -15.01 7.25
CA ALA A 268 -5.42 -14.49 8.08
C ALA A 268 -4.90 -13.56 9.20
N GLU A 269 -3.68 -13.78 9.70
CA GLU A 269 -3.02 -12.91 10.67
C GLU A 269 -2.31 -11.72 9.99
N ALA A 270 -1.73 -11.95 8.80
CA ALA A 270 -0.99 -10.92 8.06
C ALA A 270 -1.90 -9.90 7.34
N GLY A 271 -3.14 -10.29 7.04
CA GLY A 271 -4.07 -9.50 6.23
C GLY A 271 -3.73 -9.53 4.73
N THR A 272 -4.30 -8.57 3.99
CA THR A 272 -4.01 -8.35 2.57
C THR A 272 -2.64 -7.69 2.41
N PHE A 273 -1.82 -8.18 1.49
CA PHE A 273 -0.49 -7.62 1.22
C PHE A 273 -0.07 -7.80 -0.24
N VAL A 274 0.93 -7.02 -0.65
CA VAL A 274 1.59 -7.12 -1.95
C VAL A 274 3.08 -7.30 -1.75
N LEU A 275 3.66 -8.35 -2.33
CA LEU A 275 5.10 -8.55 -2.46
C LEU A 275 5.54 -7.98 -3.82
N LEU A 276 6.48 -7.05 -3.78
CA LEU A 276 7.06 -6.41 -4.96
C LEU A 276 8.50 -6.87 -5.14
N ASP A 277 8.77 -7.47 -6.28
CA ASP A 277 10.09 -7.91 -6.71
C ASP A 277 10.58 -7.00 -7.84
N PHE A 278 11.88 -6.68 -7.82
CA PHE A 278 12.48 -5.70 -8.73
C PHE A 278 13.50 -6.34 -9.67
N PRO A 279 13.71 -5.76 -10.87
CA PRO A 279 14.68 -6.28 -11.83
C PRO A 279 16.07 -6.42 -11.20
N LEU A 280 16.82 -7.45 -11.60
CA LEU A 280 18.22 -7.57 -11.23
C LEU A 280 19.07 -6.55 -12.00
N SER A 281 20.05 -5.99 -11.31
CA SER A 281 21.10 -5.17 -11.90
C SER A 281 22.11 -6.05 -12.65
N ALA A 282 23.02 -5.43 -13.40
CA ALA A 282 24.11 -6.12 -14.08
C ALA A 282 25.01 -6.94 -13.12
N LEU A 283 24.98 -6.63 -11.82
CA LEU A 283 25.73 -7.32 -10.77
C LEU A 283 24.93 -8.48 -10.12
N GLY A 284 23.74 -8.79 -10.63
CA GLY A 284 22.88 -9.88 -10.11
C GLY A 284 22.13 -9.52 -8.82
N ALA A 285 22.31 -8.32 -8.27
CA ALA A 285 21.55 -7.83 -7.12
C ALA A 285 20.28 -7.08 -7.57
N PRO A 286 19.15 -7.16 -6.84
CA PRO A 286 17.95 -6.37 -7.14
C PRO A 286 18.25 -4.87 -7.23
N THR A 287 17.66 -4.21 -8.22
CA THR A 287 17.78 -2.76 -8.41
C THR A 287 17.20 -1.97 -7.22
N GLU A 288 16.12 -2.48 -6.62
CA GLU A 288 15.55 -2.04 -5.34
C GLU A 288 15.34 -3.27 -4.45
N PRO A 289 15.47 -3.17 -3.11
CA PRO A 289 15.15 -4.27 -2.22
C PRO A 289 13.70 -4.74 -2.43
N PRO A 290 13.44 -6.07 -2.42
CA PRO A 290 12.07 -6.57 -2.37
C PRO A 290 11.28 -5.87 -1.28
N THR A 291 10.03 -5.54 -1.56
CA THR A 291 9.21 -4.72 -0.65
C THR A 291 7.86 -5.38 -0.44
N VAL A 292 7.47 -5.57 0.82
CA VAL A 292 6.08 -5.87 1.19
C VAL A 292 5.34 -4.56 1.40
N TYR A 293 4.22 -4.43 0.71
CA TYR A 293 3.26 -3.35 0.90
C TYR A 293 2.02 -3.88 1.63
N VAL A 294 1.68 -3.23 2.75
CA VAL A 294 0.45 -3.50 3.51
C VAL A 294 -0.37 -2.22 3.59
N GLU A 295 -1.54 -2.20 2.96
CA GLU A 295 -2.44 -1.05 2.95
C GLU A 295 -3.33 -1.04 4.20
N GLY A 296 -3.42 0.11 4.86
CA GLY A 296 -4.38 0.40 5.90
C GLY A 296 -5.32 1.55 5.49
N LEU A 297 -6.30 1.85 6.33
CA LEU A 297 -7.32 2.87 6.03
C LEU A 297 -6.73 4.28 5.86
N THR A 298 -5.69 4.61 6.63
CA THR A 298 -5.13 5.97 6.73
C THR A 298 -3.66 6.06 6.28
N GLY A 299 -3.07 4.94 5.86
CA GLY A 299 -1.66 4.86 5.52
C GLY A 299 -1.27 3.46 5.08
N ALA A 300 0.03 3.20 4.98
CA ALA A 300 0.54 1.90 4.57
C ALA A 300 1.91 1.61 5.19
N LEU A 301 2.25 0.32 5.27
CA LEU A 301 3.58 -0.16 5.63
C LEU A 301 4.35 -0.54 4.37
N TYR A 302 5.64 -0.22 4.38
CA TYR A 302 6.61 -0.60 3.36
C TYR A 302 7.75 -1.32 4.07
N LEU A 303 7.71 -2.65 4.03
CA LEU A 303 8.67 -3.50 4.73
C LEU A 303 9.70 -3.99 3.72
N ASP A 304 10.96 -3.65 3.94
CA ASP A 304 12.08 -3.96 3.05
C ASP A 304 13.26 -4.62 3.79
N GLN A 305 13.09 -4.90 5.10
CA GLN A 305 14.13 -5.57 5.87
C GLN A 305 14.14 -7.08 5.60
N PRO A 306 15.31 -7.73 5.50
CA PRO A 306 15.40 -9.15 5.15
C PRO A 306 14.54 -10.08 6.03
N ALA A 307 14.45 -9.81 7.33
CA ALA A 307 13.65 -10.60 8.26
C ALA A 307 12.13 -10.42 8.03
N GLU A 308 11.71 -9.21 7.64
CA GLU A 308 10.31 -8.90 7.31
C GLU A 308 9.93 -9.59 6.00
N ILE A 309 10.77 -9.46 4.96
CA ILE A 309 10.58 -10.15 3.68
C ILE A 309 10.48 -11.66 3.89
N ALA A 310 11.41 -12.26 4.64
CA ALA A 310 11.39 -13.69 4.91
C ALA A 310 10.14 -14.17 5.68
N ALA A 311 9.51 -13.30 6.47
CA ALA A 311 8.25 -13.61 7.13
C ALA A 311 7.08 -13.68 6.14
N TYR A 312 6.97 -12.69 5.25
CA TYR A 312 5.92 -12.67 4.23
C TYR A 312 6.11 -13.72 3.13
N GLU A 313 7.35 -14.07 2.80
CA GLU A 313 7.65 -15.19 1.88
C GLU A 313 7.13 -16.53 2.43
N ARG A 314 7.27 -16.77 3.74
CA ARG A 314 6.68 -17.97 4.38
C ARG A 314 5.17 -17.98 4.29
N VAL A 315 4.53 -16.83 4.50
CA VAL A 315 3.07 -16.70 4.35
C VAL A 315 2.67 -16.96 2.89
N TRP A 316 3.39 -16.38 1.92
CA TRP A 316 3.15 -16.58 0.50
C TRP A 316 3.28 -18.05 0.10
N SER A 317 4.34 -18.74 0.54
CA SER A 317 4.52 -20.18 0.28
C SER A 317 3.37 -21.02 0.83
N GLY A 318 2.88 -20.69 2.03
CA GLY A 318 1.68 -21.30 2.59
C GLY A 318 0.44 -21.10 1.71
N LEU A 319 0.18 -19.86 1.27
CA LEU A 319 -0.91 -19.54 0.34
C LEU A 319 -0.76 -20.31 -0.99
N ASP A 320 0.44 -20.34 -1.54
CA ASP A 320 0.76 -20.99 -2.81
C ASP A 320 0.46 -22.50 -2.77
N SER A 321 0.77 -23.16 -1.65
CA SER A 321 0.48 -24.59 -1.46
C SER A 321 -1.01 -24.92 -1.27
N LEU A 322 -1.80 -23.98 -0.72
CA LEU A 322 -3.22 -24.19 -0.41
C LEU A 322 -4.15 -23.70 -1.52
N ALA A 323 -3.71 -22.75 -2.33
CA ALA A 323 -4.51 -22.21 -3.42
C ALA A 323 -4.66 -23.23 -4.56
N LEU A 324 -5.84 -23.24 -5.19
CA LEU A 324 -6.10 -24.04 -6.37
C LEU A 324 -5.15 -23.66 -7.52
N GLY A 325 -4.87 -24.61 -8.42
CA GLY A 325 -4.17 -24.31 -9.67
C GLY A 325 -4.98 -23.37 -10.57
N GLU A 326 -4.38 -22.84 -11.64
CA GLU A 326 -5.04 -21.84 -12.52
C GLU A 326 -6.33 -22.37 -13.17
N GLY A 327 -6.31 -23.60 -13.70
CA GLY A 327 -7.50 -24.22 -14.30
C GLY A 327 -8.63 -24.43 -13.30
N GLN A 328 -8.34 -25.03 -12.15
CA GLN A 328 -9.32 -25.24 -11.07
C GLN A 328 -9.85 -23.91 -10.50
N SER A 329 -8.99 -22.89 -10.44
CA SER A 329 -9.39 -21.55 -10.04
C SER A 329 -10.36 -20.93 -11.04
N ALA A 330 -10.10 -21.08 -12.34
CA ALA A 330 -11.00 -20.61 -13.39
C ALA A 330 -12.36 -21.33 -13.34
N GLU A 331 -12.36 -22.65 -13.16
CA GLU A 331 -13.60 -23.42 -12.98
C GLU A 331 -14.41 -22.93 -11.77
N LEU A 332 -13.76 -22.71 -10.62
CA LEU A 332 -14.44 -22.20 -9.43
C LEU A 332 -14.98 -20.77 -9.63
N ILE A 333 -14.22 -19.89 -10.28
CA ILE A 333 -14.67 -18.54 -10.62
C ILE A 333 -15.91 -18.60 -11.51
N ASP A 334 -15.92 -19.48 -12.52
CA ASP A 334 -17.04 -19.62 -13.45
C ASP A 334 -18.28 -20.23 -12.79
N ALA A 335 -18.10 -21.24 -11.93
CA ALA A 335 -19.17 -21.82 -11.13
C ALA A 335 -19.82 -20.77 -10.21
N ILE A 336 -19.01 -20.00 -9.46
CA ILE A 336 -19.53 -18.93 -8.58
C ILE A 336 -20.25 -17.85 -9.40
N ARG A 337 -19.72 -17.50 -10.58
CA ARG A 337 -20.40 -16.55 -11.49
C ARG A 337 -21.80 -17.02 -11.85
N GLY A 338 -21.94 -18.27 -12.29
CA GLY A 338 -23.22 -18.86 -12.68
C GLY A 338 -24.20 -19.04 -11.52
N GLU A 339 -23.71 -19.49 -10.36
CA GLU A 339 -24.55 -19.75 -9.18
C GLU A 339 -25.00 -18.47 -8.46
N CYS A 340 -24.10 -17.50 -8.34
CA CYS A 340 -24.30 -16.36 -7.46
C CYS A 340 -24.71 -15.08 -8.19
N TYR A 341 -24.47 -14.95 -9.50
CA TYR A 341 -24.64 -13.67 -10.22
C TYR A 341 -25.41 -13.74 -11.53
N GLU A 342 -25.69 -14.93 -12.06
CA GLU A 342 -26.61 -15.21 -13.16
C GLU A 342 -27.85 -15.96 -12.67
#